data_AF-A0A2H9MM84-F1
#
_entry.id   AF-A0A2H9MM84-F1
#
_cell.length_a   1.000
_cell.length_b   1.000
_cell.length_c   1.000
_cell.angle_alpha   90.00
_cell.angle_beta   90.00
_cell.angle_gamma   90.00
#
_symmetry.space_group_name_H-M   'P 1'
#
loop_
_entity.id
_entity.type
_entity.pdbx_description
1 polymer ?
#
loop_
_entity_poly.entity_id
_entity_poly.type
_entity_poly.pdbx_seq_one_letter_code
_entity_poly.pdbx_strand_id
1 'polypeptide(L)'
;MKVTNSRVSQIVIAFSSGEPEEVLFSGLRWGGPQSLSVSTMEGASLKVENSWIGRIDKLSRGGWVFDINEVPYVKDHWEFGTPVPDDAELGVLLNKKHYIIVDSEVDSMWLWFTIGSKVRIANWKAGRFTHWNLHQDFEVQGVGYDVTLENTSVNWVKWMICGETEIENNDNCQISPYGRDVRVTVTNSVIPHNLAMRGNENVKLINCTVPSEIAFLDARRMYAAGGHIHYLEFENTTISGTMEVASTYTRISGTVTILMEEQDVNYDWGTVEREYPLEVKDENGNPVSNAEVKLFDFENNLVWNGTTDQNGSAQFTIMFTEDNWNEKWRLEVTTKIKKISREIGFLTSTPVILSL
;
A
#
# COMPACT_ATOMS: atom_id res chain seq x y z
N MET A 1 -26.41 -15.69 -8.24
CA MET A 1 -26.62 -15.67 -6.78
C MET A 1 -27.96 -15.02 -6.45
N LYS A 2 -28.67 -15.54 -5.44
CA LYS A 2 -29.92 -14.95 -4.94
C LYS A 2 -29.84 -14.77 -3.42
N VAL A 3 -30.11 -13.57 -2.93
CA VAL A 3 -30.14 -13.19 -1.50
C VAL A 3 -31.55 -12.73 -1.16
N THR A 4 -32.20 -13.37 -0.20
CA THR A 4 -33.58 -13.04 0.18
C THR A 4 -33.78 -13.04 1.68
N ASN A 5 -34.55 -12.09 2.21
CA ASN A 5 -34.94 -12.02 3.63
C ASN A 5 -33.73 -12.14 4.58
N SER A 6 -32.60 -11.55 4.19
CA SER A 6 -31.31 -11.74 4.85
C SER A 6 -30.77 -10.44 5.42
N ARG A 7 -29.86 -10.56 6.39
CA ARG A 7 -29.05 -9.46 6.91
C ARG A 7 -27.60 -9.75 6.55
N VAL A 8 -27.02 -8.95 5.67
CA VAL A 8 -25.70 -9.17 5.09
C VAL A 8 -24.80 -8.01 5.45
N SER A 9 -23.61 -8.30 5.97
CA SER A 9 -22.63 -7.26 6.31
C SER A 9 -22.13 -6.56 5.05
N GLN A 10 -21.77 -7.35 4.05
CA GLN A 10 -21.14 -6.89 2.83
C GLN A 10 -21.54 -7.77 1.64
N ILE A 11 -21.77 -7.14 0.50
CA ILE A 11 -21.80 -7.83 -0.80
C ILE A 11 -20.61 -7.32 -1.61
N VAL A 12 -19.67 -8.21 -1.90
CA VAL A 12 -18.57 -7.96 -2.84
C VAL A 12 -19.00 -8.45 -4.21
N ILE A 13 -19.06 -7.54 -5.17
CA ILE A 13 -19.36 -7.83 -6.56
C ILE A 13 -18.04 -7.82 -7.31
N ALA A 14 -17.57 -9.02 -7.67
CA ALA A 14 -16.29 -9.22 -8.32
C ALA A 14 -16.46 -9.49 -9.83
N PHE A 15 -15.63 -8.85 -10.66
CA PHE A 15 -15.66 -9.02 -12.10
C PHE A 15 -14.26 -9.21 -12.70
N SER A 16 -13.88 -10.47 -12.82
CA SER A 16 -12.51 -10.90 -13.11
C SER A 16 -12.07 -10.81 -14.57
N SER A 17 -13.02 -10.82 -15.50
CA SER A 17 -12.80 -10.79 -16.93
C SER A 17 -14.15 -10.63 -17.65
N GLY A 18 -14.11 -10.42 -18.95
CA GLY A 18 -15.28 -10.52 -19.80
C GLY A 18 -15.21 -9.68 -21.05
N GLU A 19 -16.10 -9.98 -21.99
CA GLU A 19 -16.24 -9.24 -23.24
C GLU A 19 -16.97 -7.91 -23.03
N PRO A 20 -16.83 -6.95 -23.96
CA PRO A 20 -17.41 -5.62 -23.83
C PRO A 20 -18.92 -5.68 -23.62
N GLU A 21 -19.37 -5.02 -22.55
CA GLU A 21 -20.76 -4.96 -22.11
C GLU A 21 -20.92 -3.79 -21.14
N GLU A 22 -22.04 -3.09 -21.20
CA GLU A 22 -22.45 -2.14 -20.17
C GLU A 22 -23.22 -2.86 -19.06
N VAL A 23 -22.75 -2.73 -17.82
CA VAL A 23 -23.39 -3.32 -16.64
C VAL A 23 -23.89 -2.19 -15.73
N LEU A 24 -25.20 -2.02 -15.66
CA LEU A 24 -25.86 -0.98 -14.87
C LEU A 24 -26.17 -1.45 -13.45
N PHE A 25 -25.69 -0.68 -12.48
CA PHE A 25 -26.07 -0.74 -11.09
C PHE A 25 -26.79 0.55 -10.71
N SER A 26 -27.97 0.44 -10.12
CA SER A 26 -28.75 1.60 -9.72
C SER A 26 -29.39 1.41 -8.35
N GLY A 27 -29.44 2.49 -7.56
CA GLY A 27 -30.21 2.52 -6.32
C GLY A 27 -29.59 1.74 -5.15
N LEU A 28 -28.28 1.46 -5.17
CA LEU A 28 -27.63 0.74 -4.08
C LEU A 28 -27.63 1.61 -2.82
N ARG A 29 -28.20 1.13 -1.72
CA ARG A 29 -28.22 1.87 -0.44
C ARG A 29 -27.69 1.03 0.70
N TRP A 30 -27.28 1.74 1.75
CA TRP A 30 -26.96 1.16 3.05
C TRP A 30 -28.22 0.87 3.85
N GLY A 31 -28.20 -0.27 4.53
CA GLY A 31 -29.31 -0.78 5.31
C GLY A 31 -30.57 -0.98 4.49
N GLY A 32 -31.73 -0.91 5.13
CA GLY A 32 -33.06 -1.08 4.53
C GLY A 32 -33.28 -2.41 3.80
N PRO A 33 -34.53 -2.81 3.51
CA PRO A 33 -34.75 -3.89 2.55
C PRO A 33 -34.38 -3.40 1.15
N GLN A 34 -33.27 -3.92 0.62
CA GLN A 34 -32.81 -3.68 -0.74
C GLN A 34 -33.51 -4.62 -1.72
N SER A 35 -33.77 -4.12 -2.93
CA SER A 35 -34.16 -4.91 -4.08
C SER A 35 -33.26 -4.55 -5.26
N LEU A 36 -32.48 -5.51 -5.74
CA LEU A 36 -31.56 -5.36 -6.86
C LEU A 36 -31.67 -6.58 -7.77
N SER A 37 -31.62 -6.36 -9.08
CA SER A 37 -31.46 -7.43 -10.06
C SER A 37 -30.48 -6.96 -11.13
N VAL A 38 -29.36 -7.65 -11.25
CA VAL A 38 -28.34 -7.41 -12.28
C VAL A 38 -27.97 -8.74 -12.93
N SER A 39 -27.67 -8.70 -14.22
CA SER A 39 -27.15 -9.83 -14.98
C SER A 39 -26.17 -9.36 -16.02
N THR A 40 -25.21 -10.21 -16.37
CA THR A 40 -24.28 -10.01 -17.50
C THR A 40 -24.69 -10.86 -18.70
N MET A 41 -24.21 -10.51 -19.89
CA MET A 41 -24.38 -11.26 -21.14
C MET A 41 -23.81 -12.68 -21.04
N GLU A 42 -22.78 -12.86 -20.22
CA GLU A 42 -22.14 -14.15 -19.95
C GLU A 42 -22.93 -15.02 -18.96
N GLY A 43 -24.06 -14.50 -18.43
CA GLY A 43 -25.01 -15.25 -17.60
C GLY A 43 -24.77 -15.14 -16.10
N ALA A 44 -23.78 -14.37 -15.64
CA ALA A 44 -23.65 -14.06 -14.22
C ALA A 44 -24.87 -13.22 -13.80
N SER A 45 -25.43 -13.50 -12.62
CA SER A 45 -26.59 -12.75 -12.12
C SER A 45 -26.56 -12.62 -10.61
N LEU A 46 -27.01 -11.47 -10.11
CA LEU A 46 -27.24 -11.21 -8.70
C LEU A 46 -28.66 -10.68 -8.52
N LYS A 47 -29.43 -11.36 -7.69
CA LYS A 47 -30.74 -10.91 -7.24
C LYS A 47 -30.75 -10.74 -5.72
N VAL A 48 -31.06 -9.55 -5.26
CA VAL A 48 -31.28 -9.24 -3.83
C VAL A 48 -32.74 -8.85 -3.68
N GLU A 49 -33.45 -9.48 -2.75
CA GLU A 49 -34.85 -9.18 -2.45
C GLU A 49 -35.05 -9.07 -0.95
N ASN A 50 -35.70 -8.00 -0.49
CA ASN A 50 -36.08 -7.81 0.91
C ASN A 50 -34.94 -8.10 1.90
N SER A 51 -33.73 -7.62 1.61
CA SER A 51 -32.53 -7.94 2.40
C SER A 51 -31.81 -6.68 2.82
N TRP A 52 -31.31 -6.67 4.04
CA TRP A 52 -30.55 -5.57 4.62
C TRP A 52 -29.06 -5.74 4.32
N ILE A 53 -28.42 -4.71 3.76
CA ILE A 53 -27.00 -4.71 3.37
C ILE A 53 -26.27 -3.56 4.08
N GLY A 54 -25.27 -3.83 4.91
CA GLY A 54 -24.52 -2.76 5.58
C GLY A 54 -23.75 -3.23 6.82
N ARG A 55 -23.09 -2.31 7.53
CA ARG A 55 -22.29 -2.64 8.72
C ARG A 55 -23.14 -3.20 9.86
N ILE A 56 -22.95 -4.47 10.20
CA ILE A 56 -23.72 -5.16 11.25
C ILE A 56 -23.29 -4.67 12.63
N ASP A 57 -22.05 -4.24 12.78
CA ASP A 57 -21.50 -3.64 14.01
C ASP A 57 -20.54 -2.47 13.70
N LYS A 58 -20.11 -1.76 14.75
CA LYS A 58 -19.25 -0.57 14.65
C LYS A 58 -17.81 -0.88 14.18
N LEU A 59 -17.38 -2.13 14.23
CA LEU A 59 -16.02 -2.56 13.90
C LEU A 59 -15.94 -3.13 12.47
N SER A 60 -17.06 -3.57 11.92
CA SER A 60 -17.17 -4.12 10.57
C SER A 60 -17.07 -3.04 9.49
N ARG A 61 -16.35 -3.34 8.39
CA ARG A 61 -16.61 -2.75 7.06
C ARG A 61 -17.85 -3.44 6.49
N GLY A 62 -18.60 -2.77 5.62
CA GLY A 62 -19.86 -3.34 5.14
C GLY A 62 -20.52 -2.50 4.08
N GLY A 63 -21.59 -2.98 3.47
CA GLY A 63 -22.24 -2.33 2.33
C GLY A 63 -21.88 -2.96 0.99
N TRP A 64 -21.96 -2.17 -0.06
CA TRP A 64 -21.68 -2.59 -1.43
C TRP A 64 -20.20 -2.37 -1.76
N VAL A 65 -19.54 -3.42 -2.24
CA VAL A 65 -18.15 -3.36 -2.69
C VAL A 65 -18.06 -3.81 -4.13
N PHE A 66 -17.37 -3.02 -4.94
CA PHE A 66 -17.06 -3.35 -6.32
C PHE A 66 -15.59 -3.75 -6.40
N ASP A 67 -15.32 -5.03 -6.62
CA ASP A 67 -13.98 -5.56 -6.89
C ASP A 67 -13.84 -5.75 -8.39
N ILE A 68 -13.34 -4.71 -9.07
CA ILE A 68 -13.26 -4.66 -10.53
C ILE A 68 -11.83 -4.95 -10.92
N ASN A 69 -11.64 -6.13 -11.47
CA ASN A 69 -10.33 -6.71 -11.64
C ASN A 69 -10.06 -7.19 -13.07
N GLU A 70 -8.78 -7.26 -13.40
CA GLU A 70 -8.24 -8.02 -14.51
C GLU A 70 -7.34 -9.08 -13.89
N VAL A 71 -7.64 -10.36 -14.10
CA VAL A 71 -6.99 -11.43 -13.34
C VAL A 71 -5.66 -11.83 -13.96
N PRO A 72 -4.52 -11.60 -13.28
CA PRO A 72 -3.27 -12.22 -13.65
C PRO A 72 -3.34 -13.73 -13.40
N TYR A 73 -2.68 -14.50 -14.25
CA TYR A 73 -2.53 -15.94 -14.10
C TYR A 73 -1.12 -16.36 -14.50
N VAL A 74 -0.65 -17.49 -13.96
CA VAL A 74 0.62 -18.09 -14.36
C VAL A 74 0.40 -18.95 -15.61
N LYS A 75 1.14 -18.70 -16.69
CA LYS A 75 0.91 -19.37 -17.99
C LYS A 75 1.12 -20.89 -17.92
N ASP A 76 2.14 -21.33 -17.17
CA ASP A 76 2.49 -22.75 -17.03
C ASP A 76 1.72 -23.47 -15.92
N HIS A 77 0.60 -22.88 -15.49
CA HIS A 77 -0.27 -23.34 -14.41
C HIS A 77 0.36 -23.16 -13.02
N TRP A 78 -0.44 -22.63 -12.11
CA TRP A 78 -0.08 -22.42 -10.70
C TRP A 78 -1.25 -22.84 -9.82
N GLU A 79 -0.94 -23.46 -8.70
CA GLU A 79 -1.94 -23.91 -7.72
C GLU A 79 -2.03 -22.91 -6.57
N PHE A 80 -3.26 -22.50 -6.25
CA PHE A 80 -3.52 -21.61 -5.13
C PHE A 80 -2.95 -22.18 -3.82
N GLY A 81 -2.25 -21.33 -3.05
CA GLY A 81 -1.59 -21.71 -1.81
C GLY A 81 -0.15 -22.20 -1.98
N THR A 82 0.30 -22.48 -3.21
CA THR A 82 1.72 -22.71 -3.49
C THR A 82 2.43 -21.39 -3.80
N PRO A 83 3.71 -21.19 -3.46
CA PRO A 83 4.41 -19.97 -3.86
C PRO A 83 4.56 -19.87 -5.38
N VAL A 84 4.11 -18.78 -5.99
CA VAL A 84 4.46 -18.42 -7.38
C VAL A 84 5.98 -18.32 -7.53
N PRO A 85 6.61 -19.00 -8.51
CA PRO A 85 8.04 -18.88 -8.78
C PRO A 85 8.44 -17.46 -9.22
N ASP A 86 9.66 -17.05 -8.86
CA ASP A 86 10.18 -15.71 -9.18
C ASP A 86 10.45 -15.50 -10.68
N ASP A 87 10.54 -16.57 -11.46
CA ASP A 87 10.72 -16.58 -12.92
C ASP A 87 9.42 -16.87 -13.69
N ALA A 88 8.29 -17.00 -12.98
CA ALA A 88 7.01 -17.31 -13.60
C ALA A 88 6.62 -16.27 -14.66
N GLU A 89 6.15 -16.76 -15.80
CA GLU A 89 5.50 -15.94 -16.81
C GLU A 89 4.03 -15.70 -16.44
N LEU A 90 3.67 -14.42 -16.36
CA LEU A 90 2.31 -14.00 -16.08
C LEU A 90 1.57 -13.63 -17.38
N GLY A 91 0.33 -14.08 -17.48
CA GLY A 91 -0.67 -13.58 -18.42
C GLY A 91 -1.75 -12.79 -17.69
N VAL A 92 -2.63 -12.12 -18.44
CA VAL A 92 -3.76 -11.35 -17.90
C VAL A 92 -5.04 -11.73 -18.62
N LEU A 93 -6.08 -12.06 -17.87
CA LEU A 93 -7.45 -12.12 -18.36
C LEU A 93 -8.06 -10.73 -18.28
N LEU A 94 -8.31 -10.13 -19.45
CA LEU A 94 -8.83 -8.77 -19.54
C LEU A 94 -10.32 -8.74 -19.18
N ASN A 95 -10.70 -7.69 -18.46
CA ASN A 95 -12.07 -7.28 -18.29
C ASN A 95 -12.30 -6.09 -19.21
N LYS A 96 -13.24 -6.19 -20.17
CA LYS A 96 -13.54 -5.12 -21.12
C LYS A 96 -14.89 -4.45 -20.88
N LYS A 97 -15.51 -4.71 -19.73
CA LYS A 97 -16.84 -4.21 -19.40
C LYS A 97 -16.80 -2.75 -18.95
N HIS A 98 -17.93 -2.07 -19.12
CA HIS A 98 -18.18 -0.73 -18.62
C HIS A 98 -19.23 -0.79 -17.51
N TYR A 99 -18.83 -0.45 -16.30
CA TYR A 99 -19.71 -0.46 -15.13
C TYR A 99 -20.29 0.92 -14.90
N ILE A 100 -21.61 1.05 -14.94
CA ILE A 100 -22.30 2.31 -14.72
C ILE A 100 -23.02 2.19 -13.38
N ILE A 101 -22.60 2.99 -12.40
CA ILE A 101 -23.15 2.98 -11.05
C ILE A 101 -23.87 4.31 -10.83
N VAL A 102 -25.20 4.26 -10.72
CA VAL A 102 -26.07 5.43 -10.72
C VAL A 102 -26.85 5.51 -9.42
N ASP A 103 -27.03 6.73 -8.89
CA ASP A 103 -27.87 7.01 -7.73
C ASP A 103 -27.59 6.02 -6.60
N SER A 104 -26.33 5.87 -6.18
CA SER A 104 -25.89 4.76 -5.31
C SER A 104 -25.00 5.21 -4.16
N GLU A 105 -24.93 4.36 -3.12
CA GLU A 105 -24.05 4.50 -1.97
C GLU A 105 -23.16 3.25 -1.88
N VAL A 106 -21.90 3.39 -2.25
CA VAL A 106 -20.89 2.34 -2.32
C VAL A 106 -19.95 2.46 -1.13
N ASP A 107 -19.64 1.34 -0.46
CA ASP A 107 -18.62 1.35 0.59
C ASP A 107 -17.24 1.47 -0.01
N SER A 108 -16.87 0.56 -0.91
CA SER A 108 -15.59 0.66 -1.58
C SER A 108 -15.58 0.18 -3.01
N MET A 109 -14.65 0.76 -3.75
CA MET A 109 -14.21 0.23 -5.04
C MET A 109 -12.81 -0.31 -4.87
N TRP A 110 -12.58 -1.55 -5.26
CA TRP A 110 -11.26 -2.16 -5.34
C TRP A 110 -10.96 -2.26 -6.83
N LEU A 111 -10.10 -1.35 -7.29
CA LEU A 111 -9.81 -1.17 -8.71
C LEU A 111 -8.41 -1.72 -8.98
N TRP A 112 -8.34 -2.72 -9.86
CA TRP A 112 -7.08 -3.31 -10.25
C TRP A 112 -6.49 -2.65 -11.48
N PHE A 113 -5.20 -2.33 -11.43
CA PHE A 113 -4.42 -1.87 -12.56
C PHE A 113 -3.43 -2.96 -12.92
N THR A 114 -3.67 -3.64 -14.05
CA THR A 114 -3.01 -4.90 -14.38
C THR A 114 -1.53 -4.75 -14.73
N ILE A 115 -0.86 -5.88 -14.94
CA ILE A 115 0.53 -5.97 -15.37
C ILE A 115 0.71 -5.21 -16.69
N GLY A 116 1.68 -4.31 -16.72
CA GLY A 116 1.98 -3.47 -17.89
C GLY A 116 1.07 -2.24 -18.04
N SER A 117 0.10 -2.03 -17.14
CA SER A 117 -0.66 -0.79 -17.10
C SER A 117 0.21 0.39 -16.67
N LYS A 118 -0.16 1.59 -17.12
CA LYS A 118 0.39 2.87 -16.66
C LYS A 118 -0.76 3.79 -16.28
N VAL A 119 -0.79 4.21 -15.03
CA VAL A 119 -1.92 4.96 -14.49
C VAL A 119 -1.45 6.18 -13.70
N ARG A 120 -2.06 7.34 -13.97
CA ARG A 120 -1.92 8.54 -13.12
C ARG A 120 -3.25 8.90 -12.48
N ILE A 121 -3.26 8.89 -11.16
CA ILE A 121 -4.42 9.15 -10.30
C ILE A 121 -4.17 10.48 -9.58
N ALA A 122 -4.81 11.55 -10.02
CA ALA A 122 -4.65 12.87 -9.41
C ALA A 122 -5.95 13.35 -8.78
N ASN A 123 -5.85 13.94 -7.58
CA ASN A 123 -6.94 14.65 -6.90
C ASN A 123 -8.20 13.81 -6.63
N TRP A 124 -8.06 12.48 -6.57
CA TRP A 124 -9.19 11.61 -6.25
C TRP A 124 -9.45 11.62 -4.74
N LYS A 125 -10.70 11.81 -4.35
CA LYS A 125 -11.12 11.79 -2.95
C LYS A 125 -12.45 11.05 -2.83
N ALA A 126 -12.55 10.20 -1.83
CA ALA A 126 -13.81 9.58 -1.46
C ALA A 126 -14.86 10.66 -1.14
N GLY A 127 -16.13 10.37 -1.44
CA GLY A 127 -17.20 11.34 -1.33
C GLY A 127 -18.29 11.09 -2.36
N ARG A 128 -19.12 12.10 -2.58
CA ARG A 128 -20.20 12.06 -3.57
C ARG A 128 -19.73 12.63 -4.91
N PHE A 129 -19.90 11.84 -5.95
CA PHE A 129 -19.63 12.19 -7.33
C PHE A 129 -20.96 12.52 -8.03
N THR A 130 -21.03 13.70 -8.64
CA THR A 130 -22.12 14.00 -9.58
C THR A 130 -21.93 13.23 -10.86
N HIS A 131 -20.70 13.23 -11.36
CA HIS A 131 -20.18 12.45 -12.47
C HIS A 131 -18.70 12.18 -12.19
N TRP A 132 -18.23 10.97 -12.48
CA TRP A 132 -16.82 10.60 -12.55
C TRP A 132 -16.66 9.37 -13.43
N ASN A 133 -15.63 9.33 -14.26
CA ASN A 133 -15.32 8.19 -15.12
C ASN A 133 -13.81 7.89 -15.09
N LEU A 134 -13.47 6.61 -14.99
CA LEU A 134 -12.09 6.13 -14.86
C LEU A 134 -11.19 6.61 -16.01
N HIS A 135 -11.62 6.46 -17.26
CA HIS A 135 -10.82 6.81 -18.45
C HIS A 135 -10.93 8.28 -18.88
N GLN A 136 -11.86 9.04 -18.30
CA GLN A 136 -11.99 10.48 -18.55
C GLN A 136 -11.25 11.32 -17.52
N ASP A 137 -11.30 10.92 -16.25
CA ASP A 137 -10.76 11.72 -15.15
C ASP A 137 -9.33 11.32 -14.76
N PHE A 138 -8.85 10.13 -15.17
CA PHE A 138 -7.47 9.69 -14.98
C PHE A 138 -6.73 9.51 -16.31
N GLU A 139 -5.40 9.53 -16.25
CA GLU A 139 -4.57 9.07 -17.36
C GLU A 139 -4.36 7.57 -17.22
N VAL A 140 -5.01 6.79 -18.08
CA VAL A 140 -5.03 5.32 -17.97
C VAL A 140 -4.54 4.70 -19.27
N GLN A 141 -3.57 3.79 -19.17
CA GLN A 141 -3.10 2.96 -20.28
C GLN A 141 -3.06 1.50 -19.84
N GLY A 142 -3.49 0.60 -20.73
CA GLY A 142 -3.42 -0.84 -20.48
C GLY A 142 -4.44 -1.39 -19.48
N VAL A 143 -5.53 -0.66 -19.22
CA VAL A 143 -6.66 -1.11 -18.40
C VAL A 143 -7.86 -1.31 -19.33
N GLY A 144 -8.44 -2.52 -19.35
CA GLY A 144 -9.50 -2.87 -20.30
C GLY A 144 -10.90 -2.43 -19.89
N TYR A 145 -11.18 -2.32 -18.60
CA TYR A 145 -12.51 -2.01 -18.08
C TYR A 145 -12.69 -0.50 -17.90
N ASP A 146 -13.95 -0.07 -17.81
CA ASP A 146 -14.29 1.31 -17.45
C ASP A 146 -15.32 1.34 -16.32
N VAL A 147 -15.33 2.41 -15.54
CA VAL A 147 -16.25 2.65 -14.43
C VAL A 147 -16.76 4.07 -14.52
N THR A 148 -18.08 4.24 -14.49
CA THR A 148 -18.72 5.54 -14.39
C THR A 148 -19.59 5.60 -13.15
N LEU A 149 -19.41 6.67 -12.38
CA LEU A 149 -20.22 7.00 -11.22
C LEU A 149 -21.11 8.19 -11.58
N GLU A 150 -22.42 8.01 -11.45
CA GLU A 150 -23.40 9.08 -11.62
C GLU A 150 -24.18 9.25 -10.33
N ASN A 151 -24.20 10.45 -9.78
CA ASN A 151 -24.88 10.75 -8.52
C ASN A 151 -24.64 9.68 -7.43
N THR A 152 -23.39 9.28 -7.26
CA THR A 152 -23.01 8.13 -6.42
C THR A 152 -21.97 8.53 -5.39
N SER A 153 -22.11 8.04 -4.16
CA SER A 153 -21.09 8.22 -3.12
C SER A 153 -20.24 6.97 -2.93
N VAL A 154 -18.93 7.15 -2.78
CA VAL A 154 -17.96 6.09 -2.47
C VAL A 154 -17.27 6.43 -1.16
N ASN A 155 -17.27 5.52 -0.17
CA ASN A 155 -16.66 5.81 1.13
C ASN A 155 -15.15 5.71 1.15
N TRP A 156 -14.54 4.82 0.37
CA TRP A 156 -13.09 4.68 0.23
C TRP A 156 -12.74 3.84 -1.00
N VAL A 157 -11.48 3.86 -1.41
CA VAL A 157 -10.99 3.08 -2.57
C VAL A 157 -9.80 2.22 -2.18
N LYS A 158 -9.66 1.08 -2.83
CA LYS A 158 -8.48 0.23 -2.77
C LYS A 158 -7.83 0.20 -4.14
N TRP A 159 -6.63 0.78 -4.23
CA TRP A 159 -5.80 0.72 -5.42
C TRP A 159 -5.01 -0.58 -5.42
N MET A 160 -5.40 -1.52 -6.28
CA MET A 160 -4.75 -2.83 -6.44
C MET A 160 -3.80 -2.75 -7.64
N ILE A 161 -2.51 -2.59 -7.40
CA ILE A 161 -1.56 -2.11 -8.40
C ILE A 161 -0.61 -3.23 -8.82
N CYS A 162 -0.71 -3.69 -10.07
CA CYS A 162 0.21 -4.64 -10.69
C CYS A 162 1.06 -3.98 -11.81
N GLY A 163 0.89 -2.68 -12.05
CA GLY A 163 1.59 -1.90 -13.08
C GLY A 163 2.37 -0.70 -12.54
N GLU A 164 2.64 0.26 -13.41
CA GLU A 164 3.26 1.55 -13.04
C GLU A 164 2.16 2.54 -12.65
N THR A 165 2.25 3.14 -11.46
CA THR A 165 1.19 4.05 -10.98
C THR A 165 1.73 5.26 -10.25
N GLU A 166 1.27 6.43 -10.66
CA GLU A 166 1.49 7.70 -9.97
C GLU A 166 0.21 8.14 -9.27
N ILE A 167 0.28 8.43 -7.97
CA ILE A 167 -0.85 8.85 -7.15
C ILE A 167 -0.52 10.20 -6.53
N GLU A 168 -1.38 11.19 -6.75
CA GLU A 168 -1.15 12.56 -6.30
C GLU A 168 -2.39 13.14 -5.62
N ASN A 169 -2.20 13.82 -4.48
CA ASN A 169 -3.27 14.54 -3.75
C ASN A 169 -4.50 13.67 -3.46
N ASN A 170 -4.28 12.38 -3.18
CA ASN A 170 -5.32 11.42 -2.85
C ASN A 170 -5.56 11.37 -1.34
N ASP A 171 -6.80 11.06 -0.97
CA ASP A 171 -7.20 10.83 0.42
C ASP A 171 -8.19 9.67 0.49
N ASN A 172 -8.25 9.02 1.64
CA ASN A 172 -9.20 7.97 1.95
C ASN A 172 -9.08 6.76 1.01
N CYS A 173 -7.83 6.40 0.70
CA CYS A 173 -7.46 5.25 -0.12
C CYS A 173 -6.65 4.21 0.66
N GLN A 174 -6.70 2.98 0.15
CA GLN A 174 -5.76 1.92 0.41
C GLN A 174 -4.83 1.78 -0.79
N ILE A 175 -3.54 1.59 -0.55
CA ILE A 175 -2.54 1.37 -1.60
C ILE A 175 -2.02 -0.05 -1.45
N SER A 176 -2.07 -0.83 -2.52
CA SER A 176 -1.70 -2.24 -2.51
C SER A 176 -0.96 -2.63 -3.78
N PRO A 177 0.37 -2.47 -3.83
CA PRO A 177 1.18 -2.98 -4.91
C PRO A 177 1.32 -4.51 -4.84
N TYR A 178 1.27 -5.17 -6.00
CA TYR A 178 1.29 -6.61 -6.18
C TYR A 178 2.26 -7.00 -7.31
N GLY A 179 3.41 -7.55 -6.93
CA GLY A 179 4.31 -8.24 -7.87
C GLY A 179 5.66 -7.57 -8.05
N ARG A 180 6.59 -8.30 -8.67
CA ARG A 180 8.02 -7.94 -8.69
C ARG A 180 8.37 -6.70 -9.53
N ASP A 181 7.61 -6.42 -10.59
CA ASP A 181 7.89 -5.36 -11.57
C ASP A 181 7.01 -4.10 -11.35
N VAL A 182 6.44 -3.97 -10.14
CA VAL A 182 5.51 -2.88 -9.79
C VAL A 182 6.26 -1.65 -9.31
N ARG A 183 5.93 -0.50 -9.90
CA ARG A 183 6.46 0.80 -9.50
C ARG A 183 5.34 1.75 -9.12
N VAL A 184 5.37 2.25 -7.90
CA VAL A 184 4.35 3.19 -7.40
C VAL A 184 5.01 4.43 -6.82
N THR A 185 4.60 5.61 -7.28
CA THR A 185 4.96 6.88 -6.63
C THR A 185 3.71 7.53 -6.07
N VAL A 186 3.73 7.88 -4.80
CA VAL A 186 2.61 8.54 -4.11
C VAL A 186 3.10 9.87 -3.57
N THR A 187 2.42 10.95 -3.91
CA THR A 187 2.82 12.31 -3.53
C THR A 187 1.68 13.07 -2.86
N ASN A 188 1.99 13.82 -1.81
CA ASN A 188 1.06 14.74 -1.12
C ASN A 188 -0.27 14.08 -0.72
N SER A 189 -0.21 12.82 -0.25
CA SER A 189 -1.42 12.01 -0.03
C SER A 189 -1.51 11.51 1.41
N VAL A 190 -2.74 11.23 1.85
CA VAL A 190 -3.01 10.54 3.11
C VAL A 190 -3.51 9.14 2.79
N ILE A 191 -2.89 8.13 3.41
CA ILE A 191 -3.21 6.71 3.21
C ILE A 191 -3.82 6.19 4.53
N PRO A 192 -5.10 6.48 4.82
CA PRO A 192 -5.72 6.09 6.08
C PRO A 192 -6.26 4.66 6.06
N HIS A 193 -6.19 3.98 4.92
CA HIS A 193 -6.42 2.55 4.80
C HIS A 193 -5.12 1.89 4.36
N ASN A 194 -4.67 0.89 5.09
CA ASN A 194 -3.46 0.08 4.91
C ASN A 194 -2.54 0.36 3.68
N LEU A 195 -1.25 0.62 3.89
CA LEU A 195 -0.24 0.45 2.85
C LEU A 195 0.20 -1.02 2.82
N ALA A 196 -0.48 -1.83 2.00
CA ALA A 196 -0.29 -3.28 2.00
C ALA A 196 0.55 -3.74 0.81
N MET A 197 1.86 -3.81 1.03
CA MET A 197 2.86 -4.19 0.04
C MET A 197 2.90 -5.71 -0.12
N ARG A 198 2.70 -6.18 -1.36
CA ARG A 198 2.59 -7.61 -1.70
C ARG A 198 3.51 -7.96 -2.88
N GLY A 199 4.71 -7.39 -2.85
CA GLY A 199 5.70 -7.40 -3.92
C GLY A 199 5.74 -6.07 -4.65
N ASN A 200 6.94 -5.56 -4.88
CA ASN A 200 7.18 -4.41 -5.75
C ASN A 200 8.66 -4.30 -6.17
N GLU A 201 8.90 -3.62 -7.28
CA GLU A 201 10.22 -3.15 -7.67
C GLU A 201 10.57 -1.89 -6.89
N ASN A 202 9.62 -0.96 -6.77
CA ASN A 202 9.79 0.28 -6.02
C ASN A 202 8.44 0.87 -5.60
N VAL A 203 8.36 1.31 -4.35
CA VAL A 203 7.30 2.21 -3.87
C VAL A 203 7.98 3.42 -3.27
N LYS A 204 7.60 4.61 -3.74
CA LYS A 204 8.10 5.88 -3.22
C LYS A 204 6.96 6.72 -2.66
N LEU A 205 7.08 7.18 -1.42
CA LEU A 205 6.13 8.09 -0.78
C LEU A 205 6.78 9.46 -0.55
N ILE A 206 6.17 10.52 -1.05
CA ILE A 206 6.69 11.89 -1.00
C ILE A 206 5.65 12.78 -0.31
N ASN A 207 6.02 13.42 0.80
CA ASN A 207 5.11 14.29 1.56
C ASN A 207 3.79 13.59 1.95
N CYS A 208 3.87 12.33 2.34
CA CYS A 208 2.70 11.52 2.66
C CYS A 208 2.48 11.38 4.17
N THR A 209 1.26 10.98 4.55
CA THR A 209 0.96 10.50 5.90
C THR A 209 0.30 9.12 5.82
N VAL A 210 0.82 8.16 6.56
CA VAL A 210 0.27 6.81 6.69
C VAL A 210 -0.16 6.60 8.15
N PRO A 211 -1.39 7.03 8.52
CA PRO A 211 -1.92 6.82 9.86
C PRO A 211 -2.53 5.43 10.04
N SER A 212 -2.43 4.57 9.02
CA SER A 212 -2.88 3.17 9.04
C SER A 212 -1.72 2.20 9.14
N GLU A 213 -2.04 0.91 9.18
CA GLU A 213 -1.06 -0.16 9.02
C GLU A 213 -0.20 0.03 7.77
N ILE A 214 1.07 -0.32 7.88
CA ILE A 214 1.96 -0.66 6.77
C ILE A 214 2.31 -2.14 6.86
N ALA A 215 2.02 -2.90 5.82
CA ALA A 215 2.20 -4.36 5.82
C ALA A 215 3.13 -4.80 4.69
N PHE A 216 4.15 -5.56 5.05
CA PHE A 216 5.07 -6.21 4.12
C PHE A 216 4.77 -7.71 4.10
N LEU A 217 4.11 -8.19 3.03
CA LEU A 217 3.51 -9.53 3.00
C LEU A 217 4.06 -10.36 1.83
N ASP A 218 4.42 -11.62 2.11
CA ASP A 218 4.59 -12.65 1.07
C ASP A 218 3.23 -13.05 0.49
N ALA A 219 2.90 -12.47 -0.66
CA ALA A 219 1.67 -12.73 -1.38
C ALA A 219 1.79 -13.82 -2.44
N ARG A 220 2.95 -14.48 -2.61
CA ARG A 220 3.14 -15.51 -3.64
C ARG A 220 2.19 -16.69 -3.49
N ARG A 221 1.67 -16.94 -2.28
CA ARG A 221 0.68 -18.00 -2.03
C ARG A 221 -0.77 -17.51 -2.18
N MET A 222 -0.96 -16.20 -2.21
CA MET A 222 -2.28 -15.56 -2.18
C MET A 222 -2.78 -15.20 -3.57
N TYR A 223 -1.88 -14.85 -4.49
CA TYR A 223 -2.26 -14.34 -5.80
C TYR A 223 -1.17 -14.60 -6.84
N ALA A 224 -1.57 -14.79 -8.10
CA ALA A 224 -0.64 -15.08 -9.20
C ALA A 224 0.39 -13.95 -9.42
N ALA A 225 -0.02 -12.69 -9.22
CA ALA A 225 0.88 -11.54 -9.25
C ALA A 225 1.50 -11.20 -7.88
N GLY A 226 1.33 -12.04 -6.87
CA GLY A 226 1.89 -11.79 -5.55
C GLY A 226 3.42 -11.95 -5.52
N GLY A 227 4.09 -11.04 -4.83
CA GLY A 227 5.52 -11.09 -4.53
C GLY A 227 5.81 -11.09 -3.03
N HIS A 228 7.09 -11.14 -2.70
CA HIS A 228 7.62 -11.32 -1.34
C HIS A 228 8.83 -10.45 -1.01
N ILE A 229 9.21 -9.60 -1.98
CA ILE A 229 10.33 -8.66 -1.92
C ILE A 229 9.74 -7.26 -2.04
N HIS A 230 10.23 -6.35 -1.19
CA HIS A 230 9.71 -4.99 -1.08
C HIS A 230 10.83 -3.97 -1.07
N TYR A 231 10.66 -2.89 -1.83
CA TYR A 231 11.52 -1.71 -1.77
C TYR A 231 10.66 -0.47 -1.49
N LEU A 232 10.88 0.19 -0.36
CA LEU A 232 10.12 1.35 0.08
C LEU A 232 11.05 2.53 0.33
N GLU A 233 10.82 3.61 -0.40
CA GLU A 233 11.53 4.88 -0.23
C GLU A 233 10.58 5.94 0.33
N PHE A 234 11.05 6.65 1.36
CA PHE A 234 10.34 7.78 1.93
C PHE A 234 11.04 9.11 1.64
N GLU A 235 10.25 10.13 1.34
CA GLU A 235 10.69 11.52 1.26
C GLU A 235 9.70 12.37 2.06
N ASN A 236 10.15 12.92 3.19
CA ASN A 236 9.32 13.76 4.08
C ASN A 236 7.96 13.12 4.41
N THR A 237 7.95 11.84 4.78
CA THR A 237 6.72 11.10 5.07
C THR A 237 6.59 10.79 6.56
N THR A 238 5.37 10.78 7.08
CA THR A 238 5.08 10.37 8.46
C THR A 238 4.29 9.06 8.48
N ILE A 239 4.70 8.12 9.32
CA ILE A 239 4.00 6.87 9.59
C ILE A 239 3.63 6.81 11.07
N SER A 240 2.37 6.47 11.38
CA SER A 240 1.84 6.51 12.74
C SER A 240 0.76 5.46 13.04
N GLY A 241 0.58 4.48 12.15
CA GLY A 241 -0.32 3.34 12.38
C GLY A 241 0.43 2.16 13.00
N THR A 242 0.13 0.95 12.54
CA THR A 242 0.84 -0.28 12.93
C THR A 242 1.78 -0.73 11.82
N MET A 243 2.69 -1.68 12.11
CA MET A 243 3.54 -2.31 11.10
C MET A 243 3.41 -3.83 11.16
N GLU A 244 3.25 -4.48 10.01
CA GLU A 244 3.33 -5.93 9.87
C GLU A 244 4.51 -6.31 8.96
N VAL A 245 5.36 -7.23 9.43
CA VAL A 245 6.48 -7.78 8.67
C VAL A 245 6.32 -9.29 8.57
N ALA A 246 5.98 -9.78 7.37
CA ALA A 246 5.83 -11.20 7.05
C ALA A 246 6.24 -11.42 5.58
N SER A 247 7.51 -11.12 5.27
CA SER A 247 8.03 -11.08 3.90
C SER A 247 9.45 -11.64 3.84
N THR A 248 9.94 -12.02 2.65
CA THR A 248 11.30 -12.57 2.55
C THR A 248 12.35 -11.47 2.76
N TYR A 249 12.18 -10.33 2.09
CA TYR A 249 13.08 -9.20 2.20
C TYR A 249 12.35 -7.89 1.96
N THR A 250 12.63 -6.91 2.81
CA THR A 250 12.16 -5.53 2.66
C THR A 250 13.34 -4.58 2.78
N ARG A 251 13.48 -3.63 1.86
CA ARG A 251 14.37 -2.48 2.01
C ARG A 251 13.57 -1.22 2.30
N ILE A 252 13.97 -0.49 3.34
CA ILE A 252 13.40 0.81 3.71
C ILE A 252 14.49 1.88 3.63
N SER A 253 14.26 2.95 2.87
CA SER A 253 15.22 4.05 2.72
C SER A 253 14.57 5.43 2.78
N GLY A 254 15.44 6.46 2.84
CA GLY A 254 15.03 7.86 2.80
C GLY A 254 14.66 8.47 4.15
N THR A 255 13.79 9.47 4.13
CA THR A 255 13.45 10.34 5.27
C THR A 255 12.02 10.09 5.73
N VAL A 256 11.89 9.53 6.95
CA VAL A 256 10.60 9.16 7.52
C VAL A 256 10.53 9.53 9.00
N THR A 257 9.42 10.17 9.38
CA THR A 257 9.03 10.33 10.79
C THR A 257 8.19 9.12 11.20
N ILE A 258 8.67 8.39 12.20
CA ILE A 258 8.00 7.20 12.75
C ILE A 258 7.45 7.56 14.12
N LEU A 259 6.13 7.43 14.27
CA LEU A 259 5.39 7.69 15.51
C LEU A 259 4.76 6.39 16.05
N MET A 260 5.53 5.31 16.00
CA MET A 260 5.15 3.97 16.45
C MET A 260 5.99 3.55 17.64
N GLU A 261 5.42 2.72 18.49
CA GLU A 261 6.11 2.04 19.58
C GLU A 261 6.25 0.54 19.28
N GLU A 262 7.02 -0.18 20.10
CA GLU A 262 7.28 -1.61 19.88
C GLU A 262 6.01 -2.47 19.84
N GLN A 263 4.98 -2.13 20.64
CA GLN A 263 3.69 -2.84 20.62
C GLN A 263 2.87 -2.65 19.33
N ASP A 264 3.22 -1.67 18.50
CA ASP A 264 2.53 -1.39 17.24
C ASP A 264 3.12 -2.21 16.07
N VAL A 265 4.16 -3.01 16.34
CA VAL A 265 4.86 -3.83 15.35
C VAL A 265 4.53 -5.30 15.56
N ASN A 266 4.01 -5.94 14.52
CA ASN A 266 3.93 -7.38 14.39
C ASN A 266 5.02 -7.86 13.43
N TYR A 267 6.16 -8.30 13.96
CA TYR A 267 7.25 -8.89 13.18
C TYR A 267 7.16 -10.40 13.23
N ASP A 268 6.58 -11.02 12.20
CA ASP A 268 6.35 -12.46 12.12
C ASP A 268 7.59 -13.17 11.58
N TRP A 269 8.05 -12.79 10.39
CA TRP A 269 9.28 -13.34 9.83
C TRP A 269 9.94 -12.49 8.75
N GLY A 270 11.23 -12.78 8.51
CA GLY A 270 11.99 -12.24 7.39
C GLY A 270 13.04 -11.20 7.74
N THR A 271 13.56 -10.55 6.69
CA THR A 271 14.66 -9.58 6.82
C THR A 271 14.24 -8.19 6.37
N VAL A 272 14.48 -7.17 7.20
CA VAL A 272 14.35 -5.76 6.83
C VAL A 272 15.70 -5.07 6.81
N GLU A 273 16.15 -4.67 5.63
CA GLU A 273 17.28 -3.76 5.45
C GLU A 273 16.80 -2.32 5.60
N ARG A 274 17.27 -1.61 6.62
CA ARG A 274 16.89 -0.21 6.83
C ARG A 274 18.09 0.72 6.73
N GLU A 275 17.96 1.72 5.88
CA GLU A 275 18.94 2.76 5.66
C GLU A 275 18.70 3.95 6.60
N TYR A 276 19.77 4.47 7.19
CA TYR A 276 19.75 5.57 8.14
C TYR A 276 20.61 6.73 7.63
N PRO A 277 20.01 7.69 6.89
CA PRO A 277 20.62 8.98 6.66
C PRO A 277 20.93 9.67 8.00
N LEU A 278 22.14 10.17 8.17
CA LEU A 278 22.63 10.87 9.35
C LEU A 278 23.03 12.30 8.99
N GLU A 279 22.60 13.26 9.80
CA GLU A 279 23.05 14.65 9.76
C GLU A 279 23.70 15.03 11.08
N VAL A 280 24.94 15.52 11.02
CA VAL A 280 25.69 16.01 12.18
C VAL A 280 25.82 17.52 12.10
N LYS A 281 25.35 18.23 13.13
CA LYS A 281 25.31 19.69 13.20
C LYS A 281 26.00 20.20 14.47
N ASP A 282 26.55 21.41 14.42
CA ASP A 282 27.03 22.14 15.60
C ASP A 282 25.88 22.83 16.35
N GLU A 283 26.17 23.47 17.48
CA GLU A 283 25.20 24.23 18.29
C GLU A 283 24.49 25.36 17.52
N ASN A 284 25.07 25.84 16.42
CA ASN A 284 24.50 26.89 15.56
C ASN A 284 23.71 26.31 14.38
N GLY A 285 23.62 24.98 14.25
CA GLY A 285 22.96 24.28 13.16
C GLY A 285 23.79 24.11 11.89
N ASN A 286 25.09 24.46 11.91
CA ASN A 286 25.97 24.27 10.76
C ASN A 286 26.40 22.81 10.62
N PRO A 287 26.59 22.29 9.39
CA PRO A 287 27.05 20.94 9.18
C PRO A 287 28.48 20.71 9.69
N VAL A 288 28.71 19.56 10.32
CA VAL A 288 30.04 19.18 10.82
C VAL A 288 30.65 18.10 9.93
N SER A 289 31.59 18.52 9.09
CA SER A 289 32.35 17.62 8.21
C SER A 289 33.45 16.84 8.94
N ASN A 290 33.82 15.68 8.40
CA ASN A 290 34.90 14.81 8.90
C ASN A 290 34.71 14.38 10.38
N ALA A 291 33.47 14.34 10.87
CA ALA A 291 33.17 13.72 12.15
C ALA A 291 33.29 12.19 12.00
N GLU A 292 34.01 11.54 12.90
CA GLU A 292 34.10 10.07 12.92
C GLU A 292 32.77 9.51 13.41
N VAL A 293 32.21 8.57 12.66
CA VAL A 293 30.95 7.90 12.98
C VAL A 293 31.22 6.41 13.15
N LYS A 294 30.76 5.83 14.26
CA LYS A 294 30.87 4.41 14.57
C LYS A 294 29.51 3.87 14.98
N LEU A 295 29.14 2.73 14.43
CA LEU A 295 27.94 2.00 14.81
C LEU A 295 28.34 0.71 15.51
N PHE A 296 27.82 0.51 16.70
CA PHE A 296 27.97 -0.72 17.46
C PHE A 296 26.63 -1.46 17.49
N ASP A 297 26.66 -2.78 17.35
CA ASP A 297 25.47 -3.63 17.54
C ASP A 297 25.07 -3.73 19.02
N PHE A 298 23.99 -4.46 19.28
CA PHE A 298 23.45 -4.68 20.63
C PHE A 298 24.37 -5.51 21.54
N GLU A 299 25.37 -6.20 20.96
CA GLU A 299 26.43 -6.90 21.69
C GLU A 299 27.68 -6.02 21.91
N ASN A 300 27.63 -4.75 21.50
CA ASN A 300 28.72 -3.78 21.50
C ASN A 300 29.89 -4.09 20.54
N ASN A 301 29.68 -4.92 19.51
CA ASN A 301 30.67 -5.09 18.44
C ASN A 301 30.59 -3.90 17.48
N LEU A 302 31.75 -3.42 17.00
CA LEU A 302 31.80 -2.41 15.95
C LEU A 302 31.39 -3.04 14.61
N VAL A 303 30.23 -2.66 14.08
CA VAL A 303 29.68 -3.23 12.84
C VAL A 303 29.81 -2.30 11.63
N TRP A 304 29.97 -0.99 11.88
CA TRP A 304 30.21 -0.02 10.81
C TRP A 304 31.01 1.17 11.31
N ASN A 305 31.84 1.77 10.45
CA ASN A 305 32.52 3.04 10.69
C ASN A 305 32.63 3.87 9.42
N GLY A 306 32.70 5.18 9.58
CA GLY A 306 32.85 6.13 8.48
C GLY A 306 33.10 7.55 8.98
N THR A 307 33.01 8.51 8.06
CA THR A 307 33.12 9.94 8.38
C THR A 307 32.05 10.74 7.67
N THR A 308 31.61 11.84 8.28
CA THR A 308 30.69 12.76 7.60
C THR A 308 31.37 13.50 6.43
N ASP A 309 30.59 13.76 5.39
CA ASP A 309 31.02 14.50 4.21
C ASP A 309 31.04 16.03 4.45
N GLN A 310 31.20 16.82 3.39
CA GLN A 310 31.23 18.29 3.47
C GLN A 310 29.90 18.91 3.92
N ASN A 311 28.79 18.20 3.76
CA ASN A 311 27.46 18.61 4.19
C ASN A 311 27.14 18.09 5.61
N GLY A 312 28.11 17.50 6.31
CA GLY A 312 27.88 16.90 7.62
C GLY A 312 27.02 15.64 7.56
N SER A 313 26.94 15.01 6.38
CA SER A 313 26.09 13.86 6.12
C SER A 313 26.89 12.56 6.14
N ALA A 314 26.25 11.49 6.62
CA ALA A 314 26.73 10.12 6.47
C ALA A 314 25.52 9.18 6.33
N GLN A 315 25.78 7.92 6.02
CA GLN A 315 24.74 6.90 5.89
C GLN A 315 25.28 5.55 6.34
N PHE A 316 24.44 4.80 7.03
CA PHE A 316 24.69 3.41 7.38
C PHE A 316 23.39 2.62 7.26
N THR A 317 23.52 1.30 7.28
CA THR A 317 22.40 0.36 7.15
C THR A 317 22.40 -0.58 8.34
N ILE A 318 21.20 -0.96 8.81
CA ILE A 318 21.02 -2.02 9.80
C ILE A 318 20.12 -3.09 9.20
N MET A 319 20.51 -4.35 9.40
CA MET A 319 19.71 -5.52 9.03
C MET A 319 18.91 -5.98 10.24
N PHE A 320 17.59 -5.94 10.13
CA PHE A 320 16.67 -6.42 11.14
C PHE A 320 16.10 -7.79 10.77
N THR A 321 15.92 -8.64 11.78
CA THR A 321 15.32 -9.97 11.70
C THR A 321 14.37 -10.15 12.89
N GLU A 322 13.67 -11.28 12.92
CA GLU A 322 12.83 -11.72 14.05
C GLU A 322 13.56 -11.65 15.40
N ASP A 323 14.86 -11.93 15.39
CA ASP A 323 15.68 -12.04 16.61
C ASP A 323 16.16 -10.69 17.16
N ASN A 324 16.14 -9.61 16.35
CA ASN A 324 16.83 -8.37 16.71
C ASN A 324 16.06 -7.08 16.40
N TRP A 325 14.86 -7.14 15.83
CA TRP A 325 14.12 -5.93 15.41
C TRP A 325 13.82 -4.97 16.57
N ASN A 326 13.68 -5.49 17.79
CA ASN A 326 13.44 -4.72 19.01
C ASN A 326 14.73 -4.26 19.71
N GLU A 327 15.90 -4.76 19.28
CA GLU A 327 17.20 -4.38 19.82
C GLU A 327 17.61 -2.95 19.42
N LYS A 328 18.64 -2.42 20.11
CA LYS A 328 19.14 -1.06 19.92
C LYS A 328 20.64 -1.06 19.61
N TRP A 329 21.00 -0.36 18.54
CA TRP A 329 22.37 -0.10 18.12
C TRP A 329 22.86 1.20 18.74
N ARG A 330 24.14 1.25 19.06
CA ARG A 330 24.76 2.43 19.64
C ARG A 330 25.55 3.18 18.56
N LEU A 331 25.02 4.32 18.14
CA LEU A 331 25.67 5.24 17.21
C LEU A 331 26.55 6.22 18.00
N GLU A 332 27.85 6.22 17.74
CA GLU A 332 28.79 7.20 18.27
C GLU A 332 29.23 8.16 17.17
N VAL A 333 29.24 9.46 17.50
CA VAL A 333 29.85 10.50 16.67
C VAL A 333 30.92 11.22 17.46
N THR A 334 32.13 11.25 16.93
CA THR A 334 33.30 11.88 17.54
C THR A 334 33.83 12.98 16.64
N THR A 335 34.02 14.16 17.23
CA THR A 335 34.73 15.29 16.61
C THR A 335 36.01 15.58 17.38
N LYS A 336 36.76 16.60 16.96
CA LYS A 336 37.95 17.08 17.69
C LYS A 336 37.64 17.54 19.12
N ILE A 337 36.39 17.89 19.42
CA ILE A 337 36.01 18.61 20.65
C ILE A 337 35.07 17.78 21.52
N LYS A 338 34.22 16.95 20.91
CA LYS A 338 33.16 16.23 21.62
C LYS A 338 32.92 14.85 21.04
N LYS A 339 32.54 13.93 21.91
CA LYS A 339 31.99 12.62 21.58
C LYS A 339 30.55 12.54 22.10
N ILE A 340 29.63 12.11 21.26
CA ILE A 340 28.22 11.87 21.60
C ILE A 340 27.82 10.47 21.20
N SER A 341 26.82 9.93 21.88
CA SER A 341 26.25 8.61 21.60
C SER A 341 24.74 8.69 21.57
N ARG A 342 24.10 7.93 20.68
CA ARG A 342 22.64 7.82 20.57
C ARG A 342 22.26 6.37 20.24
N GLU A 343 21.15 5.91 20.81
CA GLU A 343 20.57 4.63 20.44
C GLU A 343 19.74 4.76 19.15
N ILE A 344 19.91 3.78 18.26
CA ILE A 344 19.21 3.66 16.99
C ILE A 344 18.57 2.27 16.95
N GLY A 345 17.26 2.21 16.72
CA GLY A 345 16.52 0.97 16.56
C GLY A 345 15.60 1.01 15.35
N PHE A 346 14.89 -0.10 15.12
CA PHE A 346 14.03 -0.29 13.95
C PHE A 346 13.04 0.87 13.70
N LEU A 347 12.50 1.47 14.77
CA LEU A 347 11.52 2.56 14.71
C LEU A 347 12.14 3.97 14.79
N THR A 348 13.47 4.11 14.74
CA THR A 348 14.11 5.44 14.82
C THR A 348 13.83 6.27 13.58
N SER A 349 13.23 7.46 13.71
CA SER A 349 12.98 8.37 12.59
C SER A 349 14.26 8.77 11.84
N THR A 350 14.13 9.04 10.53
CA THR A 350 15.22 9.48 9.65
C THR A 350 14.90 10.85 9.00
N PRO A 351 15.91 11.71 8.77
CA PRO A 351 17.32 11.51 9.08
C PRO A 351 17.57 11.49 10.58
N VAL A 352 18.58 10.74 11.02
CA VAL A 352 19.09 10.82 12.39
C VAL A 352 19.81 12.15 12.50
N ILE A 353 19.30 13.06 13.34
CA ILE A 353 19.94 14.36 13.58
C ILE A 353 20.70 14.30 14.90
N LEU A 354 21.98 14.66 14.86
CA LEU A 354 22.84 14.79 16.04
C LEU A 354 23.42 16.20 16.12
N SER A 355 23.08 16.91 17.19
CA SER A 355 23.64 18.22 17.51
C SER A 355 24.75 18.09 18.56
N LEU A 356 25.94 18.55 18.19
CA LEU A 356 27.14 18.53 19.03
C LEU A 356 27.25 19.75 19.92
#